data_AF-A0A7C6S6X2-F1
#
_entry.id   AF-A0A7C6S6X2-F1
#
_cell.length_a   1.000
_cell.length_b   1.000
_cell.length_c   1.000
_cell.angle_alpha   90.00
_cell.angle_beta   90.00
_cell.angle_gamma   90.00
#
_symmetry.space_group_name_H-M   'P 1'
#
loop_
_entity.id
_entity.type
_entity.pdbx_description
1 polymer ?
#
loop_
_entity_poly.entity_id
_entity_poly.type
_entity_poly.pdbx_seq_one_letter_code
_entity_poly.pdbx_strand_id
1 'polypeptide(L)'
;MDEIYRLMPVSKQKQKSIKGGNQLEVELRKHGHFWLDCGLTGLIKMLEQVDVENVKIQVEDNALTLSGNLDDIQMALENACDLLVDKYYNLSTKKQIEERSSYNFYYDTKRDEFVSFPKKKSVGIAGIICNTYARPTVGSIKWKDKKKCILPDEYQHLQQRMEKFVSENGLKITTAGLLVDGPNAVQPKFRIVVDEKKKGKRCYLCGGEVGSLEDANQTIFPFITGSSGILSFNSNAGGPEKICWKCSLLGKFVPVVGFYSTQGGSLSIFLPYSPSLKKMCEAHDLLESTKYTDDNLYRNYNHPLGGFYQHPYEITYAFLYSLYDKCLLNQPEIGTDGIHLDMEAALELTYNTAPLEFYVIQTQKEGDTFAGKMIWPFRETLYFFRLTEKIEKTIGVRMKEVLSYCVDYEASKNENKTLLRNRICERILKKQSILDLVEKHVFHTNISYFKPLFDMLLIYELLLREGDMVFKEEQEAAVSLGKCIGRAVGNSDSGKKGDLFALRKCRRKVDFLEQLNRLQFRLGNDFLVPKEVYEGKLTDDNFHEFKQFCMVAALNTYNAVTSEKNKKKEAK
;
A
#
# COMPACT_ATOMS: atom_id res chain seq x y z
N MET A 1 -10.76 -6.00 -64.58
CA MET A 1 -10.15 -6.09 -65.92
C MET A 1 -10.26 -4.72 -66.56
N ASP A 2 -9.11 -4.26 -67.01
CA ASP A 2 -8.86 -3.41 -68.18
C ASP A 2 -8.92 -1.87 -68.05
N GLU A 3 -7.70 -1.37 -67.77
CA GLU A 3 -6.87 -0.54 -68.66
C GLU A 3 -7.20 0.95 -68.95
N ILE A 4 -6.40 1.82 -68.32
CA ILE A 4 -5.21 2.50 -68.92
C ILE A 4 -5.43 3.42 -70.15
N TYR A 5 -5.22 4.73 -69.89
CA TYR A 5 -4.32 5.69 -70.58
C TYR A 5 -4.89 6.89 -71.40
N ARG A 6 -4.58 8.09 -70.85
CA ARG A 6 -3.69 9.16 -71.39
C ARG A 6 -4.25 10.44 -72.10
N LEU A 7 -3.76 11.58 -71.55
CA LEU A 7 -3.18 12.80 -72.18
C LEU A 7 -3.98 14.14 -72.20
N MET A 8 -3.74 14.99 -71.17
CA MET A 8 -3.18 16.38 -71.15
C MET A 8 -3.77 17.54 -72.03
N PRO A 9 -3.54 18.87 -71.75
CA PRO A 9 -2.92 19.57 -70.58
C PRO A 9 -3.52 20.96 -70.16
N VAL A 10 -2.88 21.59 -69.16
CA VAL A 10 -2.74 23.05 -68.83
C VAL A 10 -3.84 23.77 -68.01
N SER A 11 -3.55 24.09 -66.73
CA SER A 11 -3.03 25.42 -66.35
C SER A 11 -2.72 25.52 -64.85
N LYS A 12 -1.60 26.18 -64.56
CA LYS A 12 -1.00 26.35 -63.23
C LYS A 12 -1.72 27.42 -62.42
N GLN A 13 -2.14 27.13 -61.19
CA GLN A 13 -2.23 28.14 -60.13
C GLN A 13 -1.66 27.60 -58.80
N LYS A 14 -0.57 28.26 -58.41
CA LYS A 14 0.26 28.18 -57.19
C LYS A 14 -0.30 27.37 -55.99
N GLN A 15 0.28 26.20 -55.77
CA GLN A 15 0.44 25.64 -54.43
C GLN A 15 1.32 26.58 -53.59
N LYS A 16 0.76 27.16 -52.52
CA LYS A 16 1.55 27.58 -51.37
C LYS A 16 2.03 26.30 -50.68
N SER A 17 3.32 26.05 -50.74
CA SER A 17 3.95 24.99 -49.97
C SER A 17 3.81 25.31 -48.48
N ILE A 18 3.05 24.47 -47.77
CA ILE A 18 3.17 24.37 -46.31
C ILE A 18 4.49 23.62 -46.09
N LYS A 19 5.50 24.35 -45.59
CA LYS A 19 6.78 23.77 -45.18
C LYS A 19 6.53 22.66 -44.16
N GLY A 20 7.12 21.49 -44.39
CA GLY A 20 7.02 20.35 -43.49
C GLY A 20 7.50 20.71 -42.08
N GLY A 21 6.61 20.54 -41.10
CA GLY A 21 7.00 20.46 -39.70
C GLY A 21 7.76 19.16 -39.49
N ASN A 22 8.97 19.22 -38.92
CA ASN A 22 9.72 18.03 -38.54
C ASN A 22 8.92 17.30 -37.45
N GLN A 23 8.34 16.16 -37.81
CA GLN A 23 7.74 15.23 -36.85
C GLN A 23 8.86 14.74 -35.91
N LEU A 24 8.71 15.05 -34.61
CA LEU A 24 9.65 14.68 -33.56
C LEU A 24 9.14 13.43 -32.85
N GLU A 25 10.07 12.61 -32.35
CA GLU A 25 9.76 11.43 -31.55
C GLU A 25 10.48 11.49 -30.20
N VAL A 26 9.73 11.37 -29.11
CA VAL A 26 10.23 11.32 -27.74
C VAL A 26 9.90 9.97 -27.13
N GLU A 27 10.93 9.17 -26.89
CA GLU A 27 10.81 7.85 -26.26
C GLU A 27 11.20 7.90 -24.78
N LEU A 28 10.35 7.37 -23.89
CA LEU A 28 10.63 7.13 -22.48
C LEU A 28 10.64 5.62 -22.22
N ARG A 29 11.81 5.07 -21.91
CA ARG A 29 12.00 3.62 -21.74
C ARG A 29 11.76 3.19 -20.30
N LYS A 30 11.26 1.96 -20.15
CA LYS A 30 11.31 1.20 -18.92
C LYS A 30 12.77 0.87 -18.59
N HIS A 31 13.16 1.04 -17.33
CA HIS A 31 14.55 0.88 -16.88
C HIS A 31 14.77 -0.31 -15.96
N GLY A 32 13.70 -1.04 -15.62
CA GLY A 32 13.78 -2.12 -14.63
C GLY A 32 13.89 -1.58 -13.19
N HIS A 33 13.61 -0.30 -12.99
CA HIS A 33 13.69 0.38 -11.70
C HIS A 33 12.27 0.69 -11.22
N PHE A 34 11.80 -0.05 -10.22
CA PHE A 34 10.40 -0.04 -9.79
C PHE A 34 9.80 1.36 -9.62
N TRP A 35 10.54 2.32 -9.04
CA TRP A 35 10.07 3.68 -8.84
C TRP A 35 9.87 4.46 -10.15
N LEU A 36 10.86 4.43 -11.05
CA LEU A 36 10.79 5.18 -12.32
C LEU A 36 9.79 4.54 -13.27
N ASP A 37 9.75 3.21 -13.30
CA ASP A 37 8.82 2.45 -14.14
C ASP A 37 7.36 2.66 -13.67
N CYS A 38 7.11 2.71 -12.36
CA CYS A 38 5.81 3.14 -11.81
C CYS A 38 5.48 4.59 -12.20
N GLY A 39 6.49 5.46 -12.20
CA GLY A 39 6.37 6.84 -12.67
C GLY A 39 6.04 6.92 -14.16
N LEU A 40 6.58 6.02 -14.99
CA LEU A 40 6.27 5.90 -16.41
C LEU A 40 4.81 5.51 -16.63
N THR A 41 4.33 4.50 -15.91
CA THR A 41 2.90 4.17 -15.89
C THR A 41 2.05 5.37 -15.44
N GLY A 42 2.47 6.08 -14.39
CA GLY A 42 1.78 7.28 -13.94
C GLY A 42 1.71 8.40 -14.99
N LEU A 43 2.78 8.61 -15.75
CA LEU A 43 2.80 9.57 -16.86
C LEU A 43 1.82 9.17 -17.96
N ILE A 44 1.82 7.89 -18.36
CA ILE A 44 0.87 7.36 -19.36
C ILE A 44 -0.56 7.65 -18.91
N LYS A 45 -0.90 7.34 -17.65
CA LYS A 45 -2.25 7.51 -17.11
C LYS A 45 -2.69 8.95 -16.94
N MET A 46 -1.77 9.90 -16.79
CA MET A 46 -2.09 11.34 -16.85
C MET A 46 -2.23 11.83 -18.29
N LEU A 47 -1.42 11.34 -19.22
CA LEU A 47 -1.54 11.66 -20.64
C LEU A 47 -2.87 11.19 -21.25
N GLU A 48 -3.40 10.04 -20.80
CA GLU A 48 -4.74 9.55 -21.19
C GLU A 48 -5.89 10.50 -20.79
N GLN A 49 -5.64 11.47 -19.90
CA GLN A 49 -6.67 12.35 -19.31
C GLN A 49 -6.52 13.82 -19.70
N VAL A 50 -5.51 14.16 -20.52
CA VAL A 50 -5.31 15.52 -21.03
C VAL A 50 -5.52 15.54 -22.54
N ASP A 51 -5.78 16.72 -23.06
CA ASP A 51 -5.92 16.90 -24.51
C ASP A 51 -4.55 16.71 -25.20
N VAL A 52 -4.54 15.79 -26.17
CA VAL A 52 -3.36 15.36 -26.93
C VAL A 52 -3.67 15.25 -28.43
N GLU A 53 -4.64 16.00 -28.95
CA GLU A 53 -5.15 15.89 -30.34
C GLU A 53 -4.06 15.77 -31.43
N ASN A 54 -2.90 16.43 -31.27
CA ASN A 54 -1.80 16.44 -32.23
C ASN A 54 -0.60 15.55 -31.87
N VAL A 55 -0.71 14.72 -30.83
CA VAL A 55 0.36 13.83 -30.35
C VAL A 55 -0.09 12.38 -30.44
N LYS A 56 0.60 11.59 -31.26
CA LYS A 56 0.42 10.14 -31.28
C LYS A 56 1.13 9.53 -30.07
N ILE A 57 0.39 8.77 -29.27
CA ILE A 57 0.88 8.05 -28.10
C ILE A 57 0.92 6.54 -28.42
N GLN A 58 2.07 5.91 -28.22
CA GLN A 58 2.24 4.45 -28.39
C GLN A 58 2.89 3.86 -27.14
N VAL A 59 2.24 2.84 -26.57
CA VAL A 59 2.74 2.11 -25.39
C VAL A 59 3.14 0.70 -25.79
N GLU A 60 4.41 0.38 -25.58
CA GLU A 60 5.01 -0.94 -25.76
C GLU A 60 5.43 -1.53 -24.42
N ASP A 61 5.81 -2.81 -24.38
CA ASP A 61 6.21 -3.46 -23.13
C ASP A 61 7.42 -2.80 -22.45
N ASN A 62 8.27 -2.13 -23.22
CA ASN A 62 9.52 -1.55 -22.72
C ASN A 62 9.60 -0.02 -22.87
N ALA A 63 8.61 0.65 -23.45
CA ALA A 63 8.68 2.08 -23.72
C ALA A 63 7.32 2.74 -23.95
N LEU A 64 7.28 4.05 -23.68
CA LEU A 64 6.28 5.00 -24.16
C LEU A 64 6.92 5.86 -25.26
N THR A 65 6.25 5.98 -26.40
CA THR A 65 6.66 6.83 -27.51
C THR A 65 5.62 7.90 -27.78
N LEU A 66 6.07 9.16 -27.84
CA LEU A 66 5.27 10.32 -28.23
C LEU A 66 5.76 10.84 -29.57
N SER A 67 4.88 10.97 -30.56
CA SER A 67 5.22 11.49 -31.89
C SER A 67 4.31 12.66 -32.29
N GLY A 68 4.89 13.77 -32.72
CA GLY A 68 4.16 15.01 -33.03
C GLY A 68 5.10 16.18 -33.28
N ASN A 69 4.57 17.41 -33.34
CA ASN A 69 5.44 18.58 -33.34
C ASN A 69 6.01 18.83 -31.93
N LEU A 70 7.14 19.53 -31.87
CA LEU A 70 7.82 19.87 -30.61
C LEU A 70 6.89 20.55 -29.61
N ASP A 71 6.17 21.58 -30.05
CA ASP A 71 5.28 22.37 -29.18
C ASP A 71 4.10 21.54 -28.68
N ASP A 72 3.54 20.67 -29.53
CA ASP A 72 2.42 19.78 -29.16
C ASP A 72 2.86 18.76 -28.10
N ILE A 73 4.03 18.13 -28.26
CA ILE A 73 4.59 17.19 -27.28
C ILE A 73 4.91 17.90 -25.95
N GLN A 74 5.53 19.08 -26.03
CA GLN A 74 5.87 19.87 -24.84
C GLN A 74 4.59 20.22 -24.05
N MET A 75 3.57 20.72 -24.74
CA MET A 75 2.28 21.09 -24.15
C MET A 75 1.57 19.88 -23.53
N ALA A 76 1.58 18.72 -24.19
CA ALA A 76 1.00 17.49 -23.64
C ALA A 76 1.67 17.08 -22.32
N LEU A 77 3.01 17.15 -22.25
CA LEU A 77 3.76 16.82 -21.03
C LEU A 77 3.53 17.85 -19.91
N GLU A 78 3.44 19.14 -20.24
CA GLU A 78 3.15 20.21 -19.28
C GLU A 78 1.74 20.07 -18.72
N ASN A 79 0.73 19.86 -19.57
CA ASN A 79 -0.65 19.59 -19.15
C ASN A 79 -0.75 18.37 -18.23
N ALA A 80 0.00 17.30 -18.53
CA ALA A 80 0.06 16.13 -17.67
C ALA A 80 0.71 16.42 -16.29
N CYS A 81 1.70 17.33 -16.24
CA CYS A 81 2.29 17.78 -14.98
C CYS A 81 1.31 18.62 -14.15
N ASP A 82 0.55 19.51 -14.79
CA ASP A 82 -0.45 20.34 -14.11
C ASP A 82 -1.56 19.45 -13.52
N LEU A 83 -2.07 18.49 -14.30
CA LEU A 83 -3.04 17.51 -13.84
C LEU A 83 -2.52 16.68 -12.65
N LEU A 84 -1.25 16.24 -12.71
CA LEU A 84 -0.59 15.52 -11.62
C LEU A 84 -0.54 16.37 -10.35
N VAL A 85 -0.18 17.65 -10.46
CA VAL A 85 -0.10 18.57 -9.32
C VAL A 85 -1.46 18.70 -8.65
N ASP A 86 -2.51 18.96 -9.42
CA ASP A 86 -3.85 19.18 -8.90
C ASP A 86 -4.43 17.93 -8.23
N LYS A 87 -4.17 16.74 -8.80
CA LYS A 87 -4.70 15.48 -8.26
C LYS A 87 -3.93 14.94 -7.06
N TYR A 88 -2.62 15.19 -6.96
CA TYR A 88 -1.78 14.45 -6.01
C TYR A 88 -0.89 15.31 -5.10
N TYR A 89 -0.50 16.52 -5.50
CA TYR A 89 0.43 17.36 -4.73
C TYR A 89 -0.25 18.54 -4.03
N ASN A 90 -1.24 19.15 -4.68
CA ASN A 90 -1.84 20.42 -4.27
C ASN A 90 -3.18 20.25 -3.53
N LEU A 91 -3.20 19.40 -2.52
CA LEU A 91 -4.42 18.94 -1.85
C LEU A 91 -4.73 19.70 -0.56
N SER A 92 -5.96 19.60 -0.08
CA SER A 92 -6.42 20.14 1.21
C SER A 92 -7.23 19.07 1.95
N THR A 93 -6.97 18.86 3.24
CA THR A 93 -7.82 17.99 4.07
C THR A 93 -9.17 18.65 4.33
N LYS A 94 -10.16 17.85 4.70
CA LYS A 94 -11.46 18.33 5.18
C LYS A 94 -11.33 19.43 6.23
N LYS A 95 -10.46 19.24 7.23
CA LYS A 95 -10.19 20.28 8.23
C LYS A 95 -9.68 21.59 7.61
N GLN A 96 -8.76 21.52 6.64
CA GLN A 96 -8.25 22.70 5.94
C GLN A 96 -9.30 23.39 5.07
N ILE A 97 -10.33 22.66 4.62
CA ILE A 97 -11.46 23.18 3.85
C ILE A 97 -12.51 23.80 4.78
N GLU A 98 -12.84 23.17 5.90
CA GLU A 98 -13.90 23.63 6.80
C GLU A 98 -13.44 24.78 7.72
N GLU A 99 -12.18 24.77 8.18
CA GLU A 99 -11.65 25.78 9.10
C GLU A 99 -11.20 27.05 8.34
N ARG A 100 -12.18 27.88 7.95
CA ARG A 100 -11.96 29.13 7.17
C ARG A 100 -11.00 30.12 7.82
N SER A 101 -10.93 30.19 9.14
CA SER A 101 -9.96 31.04 9.87
C SER A 101 -8.49 30.65 9.58
N SER A 102 -8.26 29.43 9.10
CA SER A 102 -6.93 28.91 8.77
C SER A 102 -6.51 29.17 7.31
N TYR A 103 -7.39 29.76 6.48
CA TYR A 103 -7.16 30.00 5.06
C TYR A 103 -6.00 30.97 4.80
N ASN A 104 -5.45 30.88 3.60
CA ASN A 104 -4.60 31.92 3.02
C ASN A 104 -5.45 32.79 2.07
N PHE A 105 -4.86 33.85 1.53
CA PHE A 105 -5.52 34.70 0.54
C PHE A 105 -4.53 35.28 -0.45
N TYR A 106 -5.05 35.74 -1.59
CA TYR A 106 -4.33 36.50 -2.61
C TYR A 106 -5.16 37.70 -3.06
N TYR A 107 -4.51 38.65 -3.73
CA TYR A 107 -5.17 39.80 -4.37
C TYR A 107 -5.29 39.54 -5.87
N ASP A 108 -6.52 39.59 -6.41
CA ASP A 108 -6.80 39.50 -7.84
C ASP A 108 -6.82 40.91 -8.43
N THR A 109 -5.82 41.24 -9.24
CA THR A 109 -5.68 42.55 -9.87
C THR A 109 -6.71 42.80 -10.96
N LYS A 110 -7.23 41.75 -11.61
CA LYS A 110 -8.24 41.87 -12.68
C LYS A 110 -9.61 42.16 -12.12
N ARG A 111 -9.93 41.58 -10.97
CA ARG A 111 -11.22 41.76 -10.28
C ARG A 111 -11.20 42.82 -9.19
N ASP A 112 -10.01 43.32 -8.85
CA ASP A 112 -9.79 44.25 -7.74
C ASP A 112 -10.39 43.74 -6.42
N GLU A 113 -10.12 42.48 -6.08
CA GLU A 113 -10.66 41.83 -4.88
C GLU A 113 -9.64 40.92 -4.17
N PHE A 114 -9.87 40.68 -2.88
CA PHE A 114 -9.12 39.68 -2.12
C PHE A 114 -9.89 38.37 -2.10
N VAL A 115 -9.19 37.27 -2.41
CA VAL A 115 -9.78 35.93 -2.49
C VAL A 115 -9.11 35.01 -1.49
N SER A 116 -9.89 34.44 -0.58
CA SER A 116 -9.41 33.45 0.39
C SER A 116 -9.47 32.04 -0.16
N PHE A 117 -8.52 31.18 0.23
CA PHE A 117 -8.45 29.78 -0.21
C PHE A 117 -7.86 28.86 0.88
N PRO A 118 -8.24 27.57 0.90
CA PRO A 118 -7.78 26.62 1.90
C PRO A 118 -6.28 26.33 1.75
N LYS A 119 -5.62 26.03 2.88
CA LYS A 119 -4.20 25.66 2.88
C LYS A 119 -3.96 24.37 2.11
N LYS A 120 -2.83 24.34 1.41
CA LYS A 120 -2.40 23.24 0.54
C LYS A 120 -1.31 22.40 1.18
N LYS A 121 -1.32 21.09 0.91
CA LYS A 121 -0.30 20.11 1.33
C LYS A 121 -0.22 18.94 0.37
N SER A 122 0.96 18.34 0.29
CA SER A 122 1.17 17.00 -0.27
C SER A 122 1.01 15.94 0.83
N VAL A 123 0.64 14.72 0.44
CA VAL A 123 0.39 13.58 1.34
C VAL A 123 0.88 12.27 0.74
N GLY A 124 1.00 11.23 1.56
CA GLY A 124 1.38 9.89 1.10
C GLY A 124 2.68 9.91 0.30
N ILE A 125 2.63 9.28 -0.88
CA ILE A 125 3.77 9.17 -1.81
C ILE A 125 4.25 10.56 -2.26
N ALA A 126 3.32 11.44 -2.64
CA ALA A 126 3.63 12.82 -3.05
C ALA A 126 4.29 13.62 -1.92
N GLY A 127 3.91 13.33 -0.66
CA GLY A 127 4.52 13.91 0.53
C GLY A 127 6.00 13.53 0.70
N ILE A 128 6.42 12.32 0.32
CA ILE A 128 7.85 11.96 0.36
C ILE A 128 8.63 12.65 -0.77
N ILE A 129 8.02 12.78 -1.94
CA ILE A 129 8.65 13.42 -3.11
C ILE A 129 8.82 14.92 -2.89
N CYS A 130 7.76 15.59 -2.42
CA CYS A 130 7.73 17.04 -2.27
C CYS A 130 7.05 17.44 -0.97
N ASN A 131 7.81 17.42 0.14
CA ASN A 131 7.39 17.98 1.43
C ASN A 131 7.84 19.45 1.57
N THR A 132 7.59 20.28 0.56
CA THR A 132 8.03 21.69 0.57
C THR A 132 6.88 22.63 0.88
N TYR A 133 7.22 23.82 1.41
CA TYR A 133 6.26 24.89 1.60
C TYR A 133 5.60 25.30 0.28
N ALA A 134 4.29 25.55 0.33
CA ALA A 134 3.53 26.06 -0.80
C ALA A 134 4.14 27.36 -1.34
N ARG A 135 4.30 27.45 -2.66
CA ARG A 135 4.93 28.59 -3.35
C ARG A 135 3.88 29.36 -4.17
N PRO A 136 4.03 30.67 -4.36
CA PRO A 136 3.14 31.44 -5.24
C PRO A 136 3.11 30.80 -6.64
N THR A 137 1.92 30.67 -7.23
CA THR A 137 1.77 30.17 -8.60
C THR A 137 2.05 31.24 -9.64
N VAL A 138 1.68 32.50 -9.35
CA VAL A 138 1.88 33.65 -10.25
C VAL A 138 2.91 34.60 -9.68
N GLY A 139 2.55 35.36 -8.64
CA GLY A 139 3.42 36.38 -8.07
C GLY A 139 3.25 36.57 -6.58
N SER A 140 4.22 37.24 -5.97
CA SER A 140 4.10 37.70 -4.59
C SER A 140 4.81 39.02 -4.38
N ILE A 141 4.16 39.96 -3.71
CA ILE A 141 4.74 41.23 -3.29
C ILE A 141 5.35 41.04 -1.90
N LYS A 142 6.66 41.31 -1.78
CA LYS A 142 7.34 41.21 -0.49
C LYS A 142 6.86 42.30 0.46
N TRP A 143 6.72 41.95 1.74
CA TRP A 143 6.41 42.92 2.80
C TRP A 143 7.54 43.94 2.95
N LYS A 144 7.19 45.22 3.13
CA LYS A 144 8.11 46.29 3.55
C LYS A 144 8.56 46.06 5.00
N ASP A 145 7.62 45.69 5.88
CA ASP A 145 7.89 45.17 7.22
C ASP A 145 7.18 43.83 7.41
N LYS A 146 7.97 42.75 7.53
CA LYS A 146 7.45 41.38 7.68
C LYS A 146 6.71 41.15 9.01
N LYS A 147 7.07 41.84 10.09
CA LYS A 147 6.43 41.64 11.41
C LYS A 147 5.05 42.28 11.47
N LYS A 148 4.89 43.40 10.77
CA LYS A 148 3.64 44.18 10.70
C LYS A 148 2.83 43.91 9.43
N CYS A 149 3.34 43.07 8.53
CA CYS A 149 2.72 42.78 7.22
C CYS A 149 2.39 44.06 6.43
N ILE A 150 3.31 45.02 6.40
CA ILE A 150 3.13 46.30 5.71
C ILE A 150 3.50 46.15 4.24
N LEU A 151 2.64 46.61 3.34
CA LEU A 151 2.88 46.63 1.89
C LEU A 151 3.90 47.71 1.50
N PRO A 152 4.66 47.52 0.39
CA PRO A 152 5.50 48.57 -0.19
C PRO A 152 4.69 49.81 -0.59
N ASP A 153 5.38 50.95 -0.75
CA ASP A 153 4.73 52.25 -0.98
C ASP A 153 3.84 52.24 -2.25
N GLU A 154 4.25 51.51 -3.29
CA GLU A 154 3.48 51.30 -4.53
C GLU A 154 2.10 50.64 -4.29
N TYR A 155 1.97 49.82 -3.24
CA TYR A 155 0.77 49.04 -2.91
C TYR A 155 0.08 49.51 -1.62
N GLN A 156 0.49 50.66 -1.08
CA GLN A 156 0.00 51.17 0.20
C GLN A 156 -1.53 51.43 0.19
N HIS A 157 -2.08 51.76 -0.98
CA HIS A 157 -3.52 51.96 -1.19
C HIS A 157 -4.35 50.69 -0.89
N LEU A 158 -3.75 49.50 -0.93
CA LEU A 158 -4.42 48.22 -0.62
C LEU A 158 -4.36 47.86 0.87
N GLN A 159 -3.50 48.51 1.67
CA GLN A 159 -3.23 48.10 3.06
C GLN A 159 -4.50 48.06 3.92
N GLN A 160 -5.30 49.14 3.90
CA GLN A 160 -6.53 49.21 4.69
C GLN A 160 -7.58 48.18 4.24
N ARG A 161 -7.70 47.95 2.92
CA ARG A 161 -8.61 46.95 2.36
C ARG A 161 -8.19 45.53 2.75
N MET A 162 -6.88 45.26 2.72
CA MET A 162 -6.31 43.98 3.14
C MET A 162 -6.56 43.74 4.64
N GLU A 163 -6.25 44.70 5.50
CA GLU A 163 -6.45 44.58 6.95
C GLU A 163 -7.93 44.34 7.30
N LYS A 164 -8.83 45.09 6.65
CA LYS A 164 -10.28 44.89 6.76
C LYS A 164 -10.65 43.46 6.36
N PHE A 165 -10.25 43.01 5.17
CA PHE A 165 -10.54 41.66 4.68
C PHE A 165 -10.02 40.57 5.62
N VAL A 166 -8.79 40.69 6.11
CA VAL A 166 -8.18 39.75 7.06
C VAL A 166 -8.96 39.70 8.36
N SER A 167 -9.37 40.85 8.90
CA SER A 167 -10.13 40.93 10.15
C SER A 167 -11.55 40.35 10.03
N GLU A 168 -12.28 40.70 8.96
CA GLU A 168 -13.65 40.26 8.72
C GLU A 168 -13.74 38.74 8.49
N ASN A 169 -12.71 38.16 7.89
CA ASN A 169 -12.63 36.72 7.61
C ASN A 169 -11.86 35.94 8.70
N GLY A 170 -11.37 36.61 9.75
CA GLY A 170 -10.61 35.99 10.84
C GLY A 170 -9.33 35.28 10.40
N LEU A 171 -8.68 35.79 9.34
CA LEU A 171 -7.52 35.16 8.71
C LEU A 171 -6.21 35.49 9.44
N LYS A 172 -5.19 34.67 9.23
CA LYS A 172 -3.81 34.94 9.69
C LYS A 172 -2.86 35.03 8.50
N ILE A 173 -2.10 36.12 8.42
CA ILE A 173 -1.06 36.27 7.41
C ILE A 173 0.12 35.38 7.78
N THR A 174 0.32 34.30 7.02
CA THR A 174 1.41 33.33 7.23
C THR A 174 2.43 33.29 6.09
N THR A 175 2.16 34.02 5.00
CA THR A 175 2.98 34.06 3.80
C THR A 175 4.14 35.06 3.94
N ALA A 176 5.22 34.82 3.21
CA ALA A 176 6.38 35.72 3.17
C ALA A 176 6.14 37.02 2.37
N GLY A 177 4.99 37.14 1.72
CA GLY A 177 4.53 38.29 0.94
C GLY A 177 3.02 38.20 0.65
N LEU A 178 2.43 39.27 0.13
CA LEU A 178 1.07 39.25 -0.41
C LEU A 178 1.08 38.46 -1.71
N LEU A 179 0.27 37.41 -1.81
CA LEU A 179 0.10 36.67 -3.05
C LEU A 179 -0.73 37.51 -4.04
N VAL A 180 -0.38 37.45 -5.32
CA VAL A 180 -1.03 38.27 -6.36
C VAL A 180 -1.41 37.37 -7.53
N ASP A 181 -2.63 37.56 -8.03
CA ASP A 181 -3.24 36.91 -9.19
C ASP A 181 -3.27 35.37 -9.15
N GLY A 182 -3.11 34.79 -7.96
CA GLY A 182 -3.25 33.35 -7.77
C GLY A 182 -2.90 32.88 -6.37
N PRO A 183 -3.35 31.66 -6.00
CA PRO A 183 -3.03 31.04 -4.73
C PRO A 183 -1.56 30.60 -4.65
N ASN A 184 -1.16 30.04 -3.52
CA ASN A 184 0.06 29.23 -3.47
C ASN A 184 -0.27 27.75 -3.70
N ALA A 185 0.68 27.01 -4.27
CA ALA A 185 0.56 25.60 -4.55
C ALA A 185 1.75 24.81 -3.99
N VAL A 186 1.49 23.58 -3.56
CA VAL A 186 2.55 22.61 -3.30
C VAL A 186 2.76 21.81 -4.57
N GLN A 187 3.92 21.97 -5.20
CA GLN A 187 4.27 21.29 -6.44
C GLN A 187 5.77 21.05 -6.54
N PRO A 188 6.21 19.90 -7.09
CA PRO A 188 7.60 19.69 -7.41
C PRO A 188 8.01 20.57 -8.61
N LYS A 189 9.31 20.79 -8.80
CA LYS A 189 9.81 21.52 -9.97
C LYS A 189 9.86 20.59 -11.17
N PHE A 190 9.20 20.98 -12.26
CA PHE A 190 9.30 20.30 -13.56
C PHE A 190 10.27 21.07 -14.46
N ARG A 191 11.14 20.33 -15.14
CA ARG A 191 12.02 20.85 -16.18
C ARG A 191 11.98 19.88 -17.33
N ILE A 192 11.19 20.20 -18.35
CA ILE A 192 11.02 19.37 -19.55
C ILE A 192 11.84 20.00 -20.67
N VAL A 193 12.67 19.20 -21.35
CA VAL A 193 13.53 19.67 -22.44
C VAL A 193 13.38 18.72 -23.62
N VAL A 194 12.35 18.92 -24.44
CA VAL A 194 12.03 18.06 -25.59
C VAL A 194 13.07 18.22 -26.71
N ASP A 195 13.52 19.43 -27.01
CA ASP A 195 14.58 19.70 -27.99
C ASP A 195 15.96 19.85 -27.32
N GLU A 196 16.82 18.85 -27.52
CA GLU A 196 18.19 18.86 -27.03
C GLU A 196 19.20 19.09 -28.16
N LYS A 197 19.61 20.35 -28.33
CA LYS A 197 20.53 20.80 -29.39
C LYS A 197 21.95 20.22 -29.32
N LYS A 198 22.37 19.65 -28.17
CA LYS A 198 23.68 19.02 -27.98
C LYS A 198 23.47 17.76 -27.15
N LYS A 199 23.91 16.59 -27.60
CA LYS A 199 23.91 15.34 -26.81
C LYS A 199 25.35 14.96 -26.49
N GLY A 200 25.57 14.30 -25.35
CA GLY A 200 26.91 13.84 -24.95
C GLY A 200 27.14 13.73 -23.45
N LYS A 201 26.16 14.11 -22.62
CA LYS A 201 26.20 13.83 -21.17
C LYS A 201 25.35 12.59 -20.89
N ARG A 202 25.84 11.69 -20.03
CA ARG A 202 25.16 10.44 -19.70
C ARG A 202 24.38 10.55 -18.39
N CYS A 203 23.12 10.14 -18.40
CA CYS A 203 22.30 10.04 -17.20
C CYS A 203 22.77 8.88 -16.31
N TYR A 204 22.92 9.12 -15.01
CA TYR A 204 23.28 8.09 -14.04
C TYR A 204 22.24 6.96 -13.93
N LEU A 205 20.93 7.30 -13.92
CA LEU A 205 19.87 6.30 -13.71
C LEU A 205 19.54 5.47 -14.96
N CYS A 206 19.47 6.10 -16.13
CA CYS A 206 19.04 5.41 -17.35
C CYS A 206 20.16 5.13 -18.36
N GLY A 207 21.36 5.67 -18.17
CA GLY A 207 22.45 5.56 -19.13
C GLY A 207 22.24 6.32 -20.45
N GLY A 208 21.11 7.00 -20.64
CA GLY A 208 20.78 7.74 -21.86
C GLY A 208 21.64 9.00 -22.03
N GLU A 209 21.96 9.33 -23.28
CA GLU A 209 22.71 10.54 -23.63
C GLU A 209 21.78 11.72 -23.86
N VAL A 210 22.03 12.80 -23.12
CA VAL A 210 21.22 14.02 -23.11
C VAL A 210 22.09 15.27 -23.11
N GLY A 211 21.47 16.41 -23.39
CA GLY A 211 22.14 17.71 -23.41
C GLY A 211 22.27 18.42 -22.09
N SER A 212 21.33 18.16 -21.18
CA SER A 212 21.34 18.74 -19.85
C SER A 212 21.04 17.70 -18.79
N LEU A 213 21.72 17.85 -17.65
CA LEU A 213 21.53 17.01 -16.47
C LEU A 213 21.31 17.93 -15.27
N GLU A 214 20.60 17.40 -14.28
CA GLU A 214 20.41 18.03 -12.97
C GLU A 214 20.89 17.11 -11.84
N ASP A 215 21.06 17.67 -10.65
CA ASP A 215 21.49 16.92 -9.48
C ASP A 215 20.40 15.95 -9.02
N ALA A 216 20.81 14.70 -8.79
CA ALA A 216 19.98 13.70 -8.16
C ALA A 216 19.53 14.18 -6.78
N ASN A 217 18.24 14.01 -6.50
CA ASN A 217 17.64 14.44 -5.25
C ASN A 217 16.40 13.60 -4.91
N GLN A 218 15.88 13.81 -3.70
CA GLN A 218 14.73 13.09 -3.15
C GLN A 218 13.46 13.20 -4.01
N THR A 219 13.29 14.29 -4.77
CA THR A 219 12.12 14.48 -5.65
C THR A 219 12.12 13.55 -6.86
N ILE A 220 13.26 12.93 -7.17
CA ILE A 220 13.42 11.98 -8.28
C ILE A 220 13.28 10.55 -7.76
N PHE A 221 13.96 10.23 -6.68
CA PHE A 221 13.85 8.94 -6.00
C PHE A 221 14.03 9.17 -4.50
N PRO A 222 13.06 8.79 -3.66
CA PRO A 222 13.05 9.17 -2.24
C PRO A 222 14.19 8.58 -1.42
N PHE A 223 14.87 7.56 -1.94
CA PHE A 223 16.00 6.92 -1.27
C PHE A 223 17.36 7.47 -1.74
N ILE A 224 17.39 8.43 -2.67
CA ILE A 224 18.59 9.19 -2.99
C ILE A 224 18.71 10.37 -2.03
N THR A 225 19.84 10.42 -1.32
CA THR A 225 20.25 11.59 -0.57
C THR A 225 20.63 12.71 -1.54
N GLY A 226 20.01 13.89 -1.39
CA GLY A 226 20.41 15.08 -2.15
C GLY A 226 21.81 15.57 -1.77
N SER A 227 22.22 16.72 -2.32
CA SER A 227 23.52 17.36 -2.04
C SER A 227 23.82 17.63 -0.56
N SER A 228 22.79 17.65 0.30
CA SER A 228 22.90 17.83 1.76
C SER A 228 22.76 16.54 2.57
N GLY A 229 22.42 15.41 1.95
CA GLY A 229 22.32 14.11 2.63
C GLY A 229 23.67 13.40 2.65
N ILE A 230 23.79 12.35 3.47
CA ILE A 230 25.07 11.67 3.67
C ILE A 230 25.56 11.12 2.33
N LEU A 231 26.63 11.72 1.78
CA LEU A 231 27.34 11.28 0.58
C LEU A 231 27.99 9.88 0.76
N SER A 232 27.72 9.18 1.86
CA SER A 232 28.31 7.90 2.27
C SER A 232 27.90 6.72 1.38
N PHE A 233 26.84 6.85 0.60
CA PHE A 233 26.50 5.84 -0.42
C PHE A 233 27.27 6.05 -1.74
N ASN A 234 27.99 7.17 -1.87
CA ASN A 234 29.02 7.33 -2.88
C ASN A 234 30.35 6.89 -2.26
N SER A 235 30.89 5.77 -2.71
CA SER A 235 32.13 5.16 -2.20
C SER A 235 33.32 6.13 -2.18
N ASN A 236 33.25 7.24 -2.94
CA ASN A 236 34.29 8.25 -3.06
C ASN A 236 33.92 9.62 -2.45
N ALA A 237 32.82 9.74 -1.70
CA ALA A 237 32.32 11.01 -1.15
C ALA A 237 32.18 12.14 -2.21
N GLY A 238 31.90 11.78 -3.47
CA GLY A 238 31.70 12.71 -4.57
C GLY A 238 30.36 13.46 -4.48
N GLY A 239 30.19 14.48 -5.32
CA GLY A 239 28.92 15.22 -5.42
C GLY A 239 27.75 14.34 -5.87
N PRO A 240 26.50 14.84 -5.77
CA PRO A 240 25.33 14.09 -6.20
C PRO A 240 25.43 13.71 -7.68
N GLU A 241 24.96 12.51 -7.99
CA GLU A 241 24.93 11.98 -9.35
C GLU A 241 24.05 12.84 -10.27
N LYS A 242 24.31 12.79 -11.56
CA LYS A 242 23.64 13.65 -12.56
C LYS A 242 22.57 12.87 -13.32
N ILE A 243 21.35 13.40 -13.36
CA ILE A 243 20.17 12.72 -13.91
C ILE A 243 19.54 13.53 -15.04
N CYS A 244 19.00 12.86 -16.06
CA CYS A 244 18.30 13.50 -17.18
C CYS A 244 16.89 13.95 -16.79
N TRP A 245 16.35 14.88 -17.58
CA TRP A 245 15.01 15.41 -17.38
C TRP A 245 13.92 14.33 -17.42
N LYS A 246 14.07 13.28 -18.25
CA LYS A 246 13.11 12.17 -18.34
C LYS A 246 13.01 11.42 -17.01
N CYS A 247 14.14 10.94 -16.48
CA CYS A 247 14.16 10.27 -15.17
C CYS A 247 13.65 11.18 -14.04
N SER A 248 14.01 12.46 -14.07
CA SER A 248 13.52 13.45 -13.11
C SER A 248 12.01 13.67 -13.19
N LEU A 249 11.46 13.66 -14.40
CA LEU A 249 10.02 13.74 -14.64
C LEU A 249 9.33 12.50 -14.09
N LEU A 250 9.74 11.30 -14.51
CA LEU A 250 9.12 10.03 -14.14
C LEU A 250 9.05 9.84 -12.61
N GLY A 251 10.13 10.17 -11.89
CA GLY A 251 10.16 10.08 -10.43
C GLY A 251 9.05 10.83 -9.69
N LYS A 252 8.43 11.83 -10.33
CA LYS A 252 7.36 12.65 -9.76
C LYS A 252 5.96 12.11 -10.03
N PHE A 253 5.79 11.21 -11.00
CA PHE A 253 4.49 10.63 -11.39
C PHE A 253 4.10 9.38 -10.59
N VAL A 254 4.97 8.87 -9.73
CA VAL A 254 4.71 7.68 -8.89
C VAL A 254 3.43 7.75 -8.03
N PRO A 255 3.01 8.90 -7.47
CA PRO A 255 1.77 9.00 -6.71
C PRO A 255 0.51 8.56 -7.48
N VAL A 256 0.55 8.63 -8.82
CA VAL A 256 -0.56 8.23 -9.68
C VAL A 256 -0.89 6.75 -9.51
N VAL A 257 0.11 5.88 -9.46
CA VAL A 257 -0.12 4.42 -9.48
C VAL A 257 -0.12 3.79 -8.11
N GLY A 258 0.49 4.44 -7.12
CA GLY A 258 0.73 3.82 -5.83
C GLY A 258 -0.43 3.92 -4.85
N PHE A 259 -0.50 2.91 -3.98
CA PHE A 259 -1.37 2.92 -2.80
C PHE A 259 -0.59 3.35 -1.57
N TYR A 260 -1.24 4.02 -0.63
CA TYR A 260 -0.60 4.41 0.62
C TYR A 260 -1.54 4.43 1.82
N SER A 261 -0.96 4.28 3.00
CA SER A 261 -1.60 4.49 4.30
C SER A 261 -0.62 5.13 5.28
N THR A 262 -1.07 6.15 6.00
CA THR A 262 -0.28 6.93 6.96
C THR A 262 -0.87 6.78 8.35
N GLN A 263 -0.05 6.42 9.34
CA GLN A 263 -0.49 6.19 10.72
C GLN A 263 0.68 6.35 11.68
N GLY A 264 0.50 7.10 12.78
CA GLY A 264 1.54 7.25 13.81
C GLY A 264 2.89 7.78 13.31
N GLY A 265 2.90 8.52 12.19
CA GLY A 265 4.12 8.96 11.51
C GLY A 265 4.76 7.91 10.60
N SER A 266 4.27 6.67 10.60
CA SER A 266 4.62 5.65 9.61
C SER A 266 3.82 5.88 8.32
N LEU A 267 4.45 5.58 7.19
CA LEU A 267 3.84 5.60 5.86
C LEU A 267 4.16 4.29 5.14
N SER A 268 3.10 3.53 4.87
CA SER A 268 3.11 2.31 4.06
C SER A 268 2.75 2.66 2.62
N ILE A 269 3.50 2.11 1.65
CA ILE A 269 3.28 2.33 0.22
C ILE A 269 3.30 0.98 -0.49
N PHE A 270 2.41 0.81 -1.46
CA PHE A 270 2.33 -0.38 -2.30
C PHE A 270 2.36 0.05 -3.77
N LEU A 271 3.37 -0.40 -4.50
CA LEU A 271 3.52 -0.09 -5.92
C LEU A 271 3.36 -1.36 -6.76
N PRO A 272 2.35 -1.44 -7.66
CA PRO A 272 2.24 -2.55 -8.60
C PRO A 272 3.36 -2.46 -9.63
N TYR A 273 4.07 -3.57 -9.85
CA TYR A 273 5.22 -3.61 -10.75
C TYR A 273 5.25 -4.90 -11.56
N SER A 274 5.56 -4.77 -12.85
CA SER A 274 5.76 -5.89 -13.76
C SER A 274 6.97 -5.64 -14.66
N PRO A 275 7.62 -6.69 -15.20
CA PRO A 275 8.56 -6.54 -16.29
C PRO A 275 7.96 -5.91 -17.56
N SER A 276 6.64 -6.04 -17.78
CA SER A 276 5.94 -5.42 -18.92
C SER A 276 5.26 -4.10 -18.51
N LEU A 277 5.53 -3.02 -19.25
CA LEU A 277 4.87 -1.73 -19.07
C LEU A 277 3.37 -1.79 -19.40
N LYS A 278 2.98 -2.57 -20.42
CA LYS A 278 1.56 -2.81 -20.74
C LYS A 278 0.85 -3.48 -19.57
N LYS A 279 1.48 -4.50 -18.99
CA LYS A 279 0.96 -5.17 -17.80
C LYS A 279 0.77 -4.20 -16.63
N MET A 280 1.72 -3.27 -16.42
CA MET A 280 1.58 -2.26 -15.37
C MET A 280 0.40 -1.30 -15.65
N CYS A 281 0.13 -0.97 -16.91
CA CYS A 281 -1.03 -0.15 -17.29
C CYS A 281 -2.35 -0.91 -17.10
N GLU A 282 -2.42 -2.18 -17.54
CA GLU A 282 -3.57 -3.06 -17.34
C GLU A 282 -3.89 -3.24 -15.84
N ALA A 283 -2.87 -3.54 -15.04
CA ALA A 283 -3.02 -3.68 -13.59
C ALA A 283 -3.46 -2.38 -12.93
N HIS A 284 -2.96 -1.23 -13.39
CA HIS A 284 -3.43 0.06 -12.89
C HIS A 284 -4.94 0.23 -13.13
N ASP A 285 -5.41 -0.06 -14.35
CA ASP A 285 -6.81 0.13 -14.72
C ASP A 285 -7.75 -0.76 -13.90
N LEU A 286 -7.34 -2.00 -13.63
CA LEU A 286 -8.09 -2.90 -12.74
C LEU A 286 -8.12 -2.40 -11.30
N LEU A 287 -6.95 -1.99 -10.78
CA LEU A 287 -6.78 -1.63 -9.38
C LEU A 287 -7.30 -0.23 -9.03
N GLU A 288 -7.43 0.69 -9.99
CA GLU A 288 -7.84 2.08 -9.76
C GLU A 288 -9.21 2.17 -9.06
N SER A 289 -10.12 1.26 -9.42
CA SER A 289 -11.46 1.14 -8.81
C SER A 289 -11.43 0.89 -7.29
N THR A 290 -10.32 0.35 -6.76
CA THR A 290 -10.18 0.09 -5.32
C THR A 290 -9.80 1.32 -4.52
N LYS A 291 -9.23 2.34 -5.20
CA LYS A 291 -8.87 3.60 -4.56
C LYS A 291 -10.11 4.32 -4.10
N TYR A 292 -9.98 5.02 -2.99
CA TYR A 292 -11.00 5.91 -2.49
C TYR A 292 -10.33 7.16 -1.93
N THR A 293 -11.08 8.26 -1.93
CA THR A 293 -10.59 9.52 -1.39
C THR A 293 -10.92 9.58 0.10
N ASP A 294 -9.89 9.55 0.94
CA ASP A 294 -10.04 9.85 2.37
C ASP A 294 -10.09 11.36 2.59
N ASP A 295 -11.17 11.84 3.21
CA ASP A 295 -11.37 13.26 3.58
C ASP A 295 -10.17 13.88 4.30
N ASN A 296 -9.47 13.08 5.10
CA ASN A 296 -8.30 13.53 5.88
C ASN A 296 -6.96 13.20 5.22
N LEU A 297 -6.98 12.56 4.04
CA LEU A 297 -5.81 12.25 3.21
C LEU A 297 -4.76 11.38 3.92
N TYR A 298 -5.17 10.50 4.85
CA TYR A 298 -4.28 9.56 5.50
C TYR A 298 -3.99 8.34 4.63
N ARG A 299 -4.90 7.97 3.73
CA ARG A 299 -4.82 6.77 2.90
C ARG A 299 -5.62 6.93 1.62
N ASN A 300 -5.30 6.16 0.60
CA ASN A 300 -6.06 6.10 -0.65
C ASN A 300 -6.70 4.73 -0.92
N TYR A 301 -6.65 3.80 0.03
CA TYR A 301 -7.41 2.55 0.03
C TYR A 301 -8.01 2.26 1.40
N ASN A 302 -9.15 1.58 1.44
CA ASN A 302 -9.81 1.19 2.67
C ASN A 302 -9.86 -0.33 2.76
N HIS A 303 -9.55 -0.88 3.94
CA HIS A 303 -9.57 -2.31 4.16
C HIS A 303 -10.81 -2.73 4.98
N PRO A 304 -11.46 -3.84 4.61
CA PRO A 304 -12.69 -4.31 5.27
C PRO A 304 -12.44 -5.04 6.59
N LEU A 305 -11.17 -5.32 6.95
CA LEU A 305 -10.81 -6.08 8.16
C LEU A 305 -11.17 -5.39 9.49
N GLY A 306 -11.56 -4.11 9.47
CA GLY A 306 -11.89 -3.35 10.68
C GLY A 306 -10.72 -3.23 11.68
N GLY A 307 -11.00 -2.72 12.87
CA GLY A 307 -9.99 -2.58 13.93
C GLY A 307 -8.80 -1.67 13.57
N PHE A 308 -7.82 -1.61 14.48
CA PHE A 308 -6.60 -0.83 14.28
C PHE A 308 -5.48 -1.76 13.78
N TYR A 309 -5.10 -1.63 12.50
CA TYR A 309 -3.94 -2.27 11.88
C TYR A 309 -2.82 -1.25 11.85
N GLN A 310 -1.65 -1.52 12.43
CA GLN A 310 -0.63 -0.50 12.65
C GLN A 310 0.80 -0.93 12.30
N HIS A 311 1.06 -2.24 12.28
CA HIS A 311 2.40 -2.76 12.01
C HIS A 311 2.59 -3.14 10.53
N PRO A 312 3.84 -3.16 10.02
CA PRO A 312 4.15 -3.36 8.61
C PRO A 312 3.47 -4.55 7.91
N TYR A 313 3.46 -5.72 8.53
CA TYR A 313 2.90 -6.94 7.93
C TYR A 313 1.38 -6.99 8.08
N GLU A 314 0.83 -6.38 9.14
CA GLU A 314 -0.62 -6.19 9.28
C GLU A 314 -1.15 -5.30 8.15
N ILE A 315 -0.51 -4.14 7.92
CA ILE A 315 -0.95 -3.19 6.89
C ILE A 315 -0.81 -3.80 5.50
N THR A 316 0.27 -4.56 5.25
CA THR A 316 0.46 -5.33 4.00
C THR A 316 -0.65 -6.37 3.81
N TYR A 317 -0.95 -7.15 4.85
CA TYR A 317 -2.04 -8.13 4.82
C TYR A 317 -3.38 -7.43 4.52
N ALA A 318 -3.66 -6.32 5.20
CA ALA A 318 -4.88 -5.55 5.01
C ALA A 318 -4.99 -4.95 3.61
N PHE A 319 -3.90 -4.47 3.03
CA PHE A 319 -3.85 -4.02 1.64
C PHE A 319 -4.20 -5.15 0.67
N LEU A 320 -3.51 -6.30 0.76
CA LEU A 320 -3.77 -7.45 -0.11
C LEU A 320 -5.20 -7.97 0.06
N TYR A 321 -5.71 -8.00 1.30
CA TYR A 321 -7.11 -8.36 1.57
C TYR A 321 -8.10 -7.37 0.95
N SER A 322 -7.75 -6.09 0.85
CA SER A 322 -8.58 -5.08 0.17
C SER A 322 -8.68 -5.36 -1.33
N LEU A 323 -7.57 -5.79 -1.96
CA LEU A 323 -7.57 -6.19 -3.37
C LEU A 323 -8.41 -7.46 -3.57
N TYR A 324 -8.21 -8.47 -2.71
CA TYR A 324 -9.01 -9.69 -2.71
C TYR A 324 -10.51 -9.38 -2.63
N ASP A 325 -10.91 -8.57 -1.64
CA ASP A 325 -12.31 -8.27 -1.37
C ASP A 325 -12.97 -7.41 -2.45
N LYS A 326 -12.27 -6.41 -2.99
CA LYS A 326 -12.86 -5.44 -3.92
C LYS A 326 -12.67 -5.77 -5.40
N CYS A 327 -11.54 -6.34 -5.80
CA CYS A 327 -11.25 -6.62 -7.21
C CYS A 327 -11.68 -8.01 -7.63
N LEU A 328 -11.63 -8.98 -6.71
CA LEU A 328 -11.59 -10.39 -7.08
C LEU A 328 -12.72 -11.22 -6.49
N LEU A 329 -13.52 -10.67 -5.57
CA LEU A 329 -14.79 -11.29 -5.23
C LEU A 329 -15.84 -10.81 -6.23
N ASN A 330 -16.33 -11.74 -7.05
CA ASN A 330 -17.46 -11.46 -7.93
C ASN A 330 -18.70 -11.20 -7.07
N GLN A 331 -19.31 -10.03 -7.26
CA GLN A 331 -20.72 -9.81 -6.91
C GLN A 331 -21.51 -9.55 -8.19
N PRO A 332 -22.00 -10.62 -8.83
CA PRO A 332 -23.39 -10.58 -9.27
C PRO A 332 -24.05 -11.97 -9.29
N GLU A 333 -25.00 -12.22 -8.40
CA GLU A 333 -26.38 -12.64 -8.71
C GLU A 333 -27.15 -12.90 -7.41
N ILE A 334 -28.40 -12.47 -7.43
CA ILE A 334 -29.35 -12.47 -6.32
C ILE A 334 -29.43 -13.88 -5.69
N GLY A 335 -29.06 -14.00 -4.41
CA GLY A 335 -29.52 -15.11 -3.56
C GLY A 335 -28.48 -16.09 -3.02
N THR A 336 -27.17 -15.91 -3.26
CA THR A 336 -26.15 -16.69 -2.53
C THR A 336 -25.05 -15.81 -1.96
N ASP A 337 -24.93 -15.77 -0.62
CA ASP A 337 -23.81 -15.19 0.14
C ASP A 337 -22.52 -16.02 -0.03
N GLY A 338 -22.23 -16.47 -1.26
CA GLY A 338 -21.08 -17.31 -1.57
C GLY A 338 -19.82 -16.49 -1.70
N ILE A 339 -18.80 -16.77 -0.88
CA ILE A 339 -17.45 -16.27 -1.10
C ILE A 339 -16.92 -16.98 -2.35
N HIS A 340 -16.69 -16.27 -3.46
CA HIS A 340 -16.13 -16.86 -4.69
C HIS A 340 -15.06 -15.95 -5.29
N LEU A 341 -13.83 -16.44 -5.38
CA LEU A 341 -12.73 -15.76 -6.07
C LEU A 341 -12.93 -15.89 -7.57
N ASP A 342 -12.99 -14.77 -8.27
CA ASP A 342 -12.82 -14.73 -9.71
C ASP A 342 -11.38 -15.12 -10.05
N MET A 343 -11.20 -16.39 -10.37
CA MET A 343 -9.90 -16.95 -10.74
C MET A 343 -9.36 -16.37 -12.05
N GLU A 344 -10.24 -16.01 -12.98
CA GLU A 344 -9.85 -15.39 -14.24
C GLU A 344 -9.32 -13.98 -13.97
N ALA A 345 -10.08 -13.14 -13.26
CA ALA A 345 -9.63 -11.80 -12.87
C ALA A 345 -8.36 -11.85 -11.99
N ALA A 346 -8.22 -12.86 -11.11
CA ALA A 346 -7.03 -13.02 -10.28
C ALA A 346 -5.79 -13.38 -11.12
N LEU A 347 -5.93 -14.28 -12.10
CA LEU A 347 -4.86 -14.63 -13.03
C LEU A 347 -4.56 -13.45 -13.97
N GLU A 348 -5.58 -12.76 -14.45
CA GLU A 348 -5.48 -11.53 -15.23
C GLU A 348 -4.76 -10.43 -14.47
N LEU A 349 -4.94 -10.28 -13.17
CA LEU A 349 -4.16 -9.32 -12.39
C LEU A 349 -2.71 -9.79 -12.21
N THR A 350 -2.49 -11.06 -11.88
CA THR A 350 -1.21 -11.51 -11.31
C THR A 350 -0.21 -12.10 -12.30
N TYR A 351 -0.65 -12.79 -13.34
CA TYR A 351 0.24 -13.57 -14.22
C TYR A 351 -0.08 -13.51 -15.71
N ASN A 352 -1.34 -13.28 -16.11
CA ASN A 352 -1.70 -13.21 -17.52
C ASN A 352 -0.87 -12.10 -18.19
N THR A 353 -0.39 -12.33 -19.42
CA THR A 353 0.59 -11.51 -20.15
C THR A 353 1.99 -11.39 -19.51
N ALA A 354 2.09 -10.98 -18.25
CA ALA A 354 3.34 -10.89 -17.49
C ALA A 354 3.10 -10.97 -15.96
N PRO A 355 4.09 -11.41 -15.16
CA PRO A 355 3.95 -11.47 -13.71
C PRO A 355 3.87 -10.07 -13.08
N LEU A 356 2.99 -9.91 -12.10
CA LEU A 356 2.84 -8.70 -11.27
C LEU A 356 3.31 -8.96 -9.85
N GLU A 357 4.18 -8.10 -9.35
CA GLU A 357 4.60 -8.03 -7.95
C GLU A 357 4.20 -6.68 -7.33
N PHE A 358 4.14 -6.63 -6.00
CA PHE A 358 3.94 -5.37 -5.27
C PHE A 358 5.19 -5.01 -4.49
N TYR A 359 5.77 -3.84 -4.75
CA TYR A 359 6.81 -3.28 -3.88
C TYR A 359 6.12 -2.72 -2.63
N VAL A 360 6.31 -3.42 -1.51
CA VAL A 360 5.88 -2.98 -0.18
C VAL A 360 6.99 -2.13 0.42
N ILE A 361 6.69 -0.85 0.63
CA ILE A 361 7.64 0.12 1.18
C ILE A 361 7.08 0.64 2.50
N GLN A 362 7.91 0.65 3.53
CA GLN A 362 7.58 1.21 4.83
C GLN A 362 8.58 2.30 5.18
N THR A 363 8.06 3.46 5.56
CA THR A 363 8.86 4.60 5.98
C THR A 363 8.36 5.12 7.32
N GLN A 364 9.24 5.77 8.07
CA GLN A 364 8.90 6.48 9.29
C GLN A 364 9.32 7.94 9.15
N LYS A 365 8.44 8.86 9.53
CA LYS A 365 8.79 10.27 9.61
C LYS A 365 9.80 10.50 10.74
N GLU A 366 10.94 11.08 10.40
CA GLU A 366 12.01 11.49 11.32
C GLU A 366 12.33 12.97 11.04
N GLY A 367 11.81 13.86 11.91
CA GLY A 367 11.84 15.30 11.68
C GLY A 367 11.06 15.69 10.42
N ASP A 368 11.73 16.39 9.50
CA ASP A 368 11.18 16.77 8.20
C ASP A 368 11.43 15.75 7.07
N THR A 369 12.08 14.62 7.41
CA THR A 369 12.47 13.57 6.46
C THR A 369 11.76 12.24 6.72
N PHE A 370 11.90 11.29 5.80
CA PHE A 370 11.37 9.94 5.93
C PHE A 370 12.53 8.94 5.93
N ALA A 371 12.64 8.15 6.99
CA ALA A 371 13.57 7.04 7.07
C ALA A 371 12.93 5.78 6.48
N GLY A 372 13.58 5.16 5.49
CA GLY A 372 13.17 3.85 4.97
C GLY A 372 13.37 2.76 6.04
N LYS A 373 12.32 2.00 6.33
CA LYS A 373 12.33 0.89 7.30
C LYS A 373 12.25 -0.48 6.64
N MET A 374 11.58 -0.57 5.50
CA MET A 374 11.47 -1.82 4.72
C MET A 374 11.21 -1.50 3.24
N ILE A 375 11.84 -2.27 2.36
CA ILE A 375 11.46 -2.39 0.95
C ILE A 375 11.40 -3.88 0.66
N TRP A 376 10.23 -4.37 0.27
CA TRP A 376 9.99 -5.80 0.06
C TRP A 376 9.19 -6.02 -1.24
N PRO A 377 9.81 -6.60 -2.28
CA PRO A 377 9.08 -7.05 -3.47
C PRO A 377 8.27 -8.31 -3.12
N PHE A 378 6.96 -8.14 -2.97
CA PHE A 378 6.03 -9.22 -2.68
C PHE A 378 5.51 -9.82 -4.00
N ARG A 379 5.87 -11.08 -4.25
CA ARG A 379 5.55 -11.83 -5.49
C ARG A 379 4.40 -12.81 -5.34
N GLU A 380 3.93 -13.03 -4.12
CA GLU A 380 3.05 -14.14 -3.75
C GLU A 380 1.58 -13.71 -3.67
N THR A 381 1.18 -12.79 -4.55
CA THR A 381 -0.16 -12.20 -4.60
C THR A 381 -1.23 -13.25 -4.88
N LEU A 382 -1.03 -14.11 -5.88
CA LEU A 382 -1.98 -15.18 -6.21
C LEU A 382 -2.08 -16.22 -5.09
N TYR A 383 -0.95 -16.55 -4.45
CA TYR A 383 -0.94 -17.40 -3.26
C TYR A 383 -1.84 -16.83 -2.17
N PHE A 384 -1.70 -15.54 -1.86
CA PHE A 384 -2.50 -14.88 -0.83
C PHE A 384 -4.00 -14.95 -1.12
N PHE A 385 -4.42 -14.69 -2.37
CA PHE A 385 -5.83 -14.73 -2.76
C PHE A 385 -6.43 -16.14 -2.65
N ARG A 386 -5.73 -17.14 -3.19
CA ARG A 386 -6.18 -18.55 -3.12
C ARG A 386 -6.22 -19.05 -1.69
N LEU A 387 -5.23 -18.70 -0.88
CA LEU A 387 -5.20 -19.06 0.54
C LEU A 387 -6.40 -18.48 1.28
N THR A 388 -6.63 -17.18 1.11
CA THR A 388 -7.71 -16.46 1.80
C THR A 388 -9.06 -17.06 1.43
N GLU A 389 -9.32 -17.25 0.13
CA GLU A 389 -10.54 -17.87 -0.35
C GLU A 389 -10.74 -19.29 0.22
N LYS A 390 -9.70 -20.13 0.14
CA LYS A 390 -9.78 -21.51 0.62
C LYS A 390 -10.10 -21.57 2.11
N ILE A 391 -9.46 -20.73 2.92
CA ILE A 391 -9.73 -20.65 4.36
C ILE A 391 -11.16 -20.20 4.60
N GLU A 392 -11.56 -19.04 4.07
CA GLU A 392 -12.88 -18.45 4.35
C GLU A 392 -14.03 -19.35 3.87
N LYS A 393 -13.91 -19.97 2.68
CA LYS A 393 -14.88 -20.97 2.18
C LYS A 393 -15.01 -22.19 3.09
N THR A 394 -13.87 -22.69 3.59
CA THR A 394 -13.86 -23.94 4.37
C THR A 394 -14.39 -23.74 5.79
N ILE A 395 -14.09 -22.59 6.41
CA ILE A 395 -14.56 -22.30 7.78
C ILE A 395 -15.92 -21.58 7.82
N GLY A 396 -16.34 -20.96 6.71
CA GLY A 396 -17.59 -20.19 6.64
C GLY A 396 -17.53 -18.86 7.39
N VAL A 397 -16.33 -18.31 7.61
CA VAL A 397 -16.06 -17.10 8.40
C VAL A 397 -15.02 -16.24 7.70
N ARG A 398 -15.21 -14.91 7.69
CA ARG A 398 -14.26 -13.96 7.09
C ARG A 398 -13.01 -13.81 7.96
N MET A 399 -11.86 -13.53 7.33
CA MET A 399 -10.58 -13.33 8.02
C MET A 399 -10.59 -12.15 9.00
N LYS A 400 -11.50 -11.19 8.83
CA LYS A 400 -11.78 -10.14 9.83
C LYS A 400 -12.02 -10.73 11.22
N GLU A 401 -12.90 -11.73 11.31
CA GLU A 401 -13.26 -12.36 12.58
C GLU A 401 -12.11 -13.21 13.11
N VAL A 402 -11.45 -13.97 12.24
CA VAL A 402 -10.27 -14.78 12.59
C VAL A 402 -9.16 -13.92 13.20
N LEU A 403 -8.78 -12.84 12.53
CA LEU A 403 -7.69 -11.96 12.96
C LEU A 403 -8.02 -11.15 14.21
N SER A 404 -9.29 -11.01 14.57
CA SER A 404 -9.70 -10.36 15.83
C SER A 404 -9.24 -11.15 17.06
N TYR A 405 -9.14 -12.49 16.95
CA TYR A 405 -8.62 -13.34 18.02
C TYR A 405 -7.11 -13.21 18.21
N CYS A 406 -6.38 -12.66 17.23
CA CYS A 406 -4.94 -12.46 17.31
C CYS A 406 -4.54 -11.17 18.05
N VAL A 407 -5.50 -10.45 18.62
CA VAL A 407 -5.27 -9.24 19.41
C VAL A 407 -5.10 -9.60 20.88
N ASP A 408 -3.99 -9.17 21.47
CA ASP A 408 -3.71 -9.29 22.90
C ASP A 408 -4.29 -8.08 23.64
N TYR A 409 -5.49 -8.26 24.22
CA TYR A 409 -6.14 -7.22 25.01
C TYR A 409 -5.55 -7.07 26.43
N GLU A 410 -4.68 -7.99 26.87
CA GLU A 410 -4.02 -7.93 28.18
C GLU A 410 -2.78 -7.02 28.16
N ALA A 411 -2.22 -6.76 26.97
CA ALA A 411 -1.11 -5.85 26.81
C ALA A 411 -1.45 -4.40 27.21
N SER A 412 -0.60 -3.80 28.03
CA SER A 412 -0.80 -2.47 28.63
C SER A 412 -0.74 -1.32 27.62
N LYS A 413 0.12 -1.43 26.60
CA LYS A 413 0.27 -0.42 25.53
C LYS A 413 -0.50 -0.84 24.28
N ASN A 414 -1.25 0.09 23.69
CA ASN A 414 -2.02 -0.17 22.46
C ASN A 414 -1.16 -0.65 21.28
N GLU A 415 0.07 -0.15 21.16
CA GLU A 415 1.03 -0.59 20.13
C GLU A 415 1.38 -2.08 20.27
N ASN A 416 1.43 -2.58 21.51
CA ASN A 416 1.82 -3.96 21.79
C ASN A 416 0.69 -4.96 21.56
N LYS A 417 -0.58 -4.51 21.63
CA LYS A 417 -1.76 -5.37 21.51
C LYS A 417 -1.81 -6.17 20.21
N THR A 418 -1.18 -5.66 19.15
CA THR A 418 -1.25 -6.28 17.81
C THR A 418 0.10 -6.78 17.30
N LEU A 419 1.15 -6.80 18.13
CA LEU A 419 2.47 -7.29 17.75
C LEU A 419 2.45 -8.77 17.34
N LEU A 420 1.68 -9.60 18.03
CA LEU A 420 1.56 -11.00 17.66
C LEU A 420 0.82 -11.15 16.33
N ARG A 421 -0.32 -10.46 16.15
CA ARG A 421 -1.05 -10.47 14.87
C ARG A 421 -0.14 -10.06 13.72
N ASN A 422 0.72 -9.05 13.91
CA ASN A 422 1.76 -8.70 12.93
C ASN A 422 2.69 -9.86 12.59
N ARG A 423 3.18 -10.61 13.60
CA ARG A 423 4.03 -11.80 13.37
C ARG A 423 3.28 -12.94 12.68
N ILE A 424 2.00 -13.13 12.99
CA ILE A 424 1.14 -14.10 12.30
C ILE A 424 0.97 -13.69 10.83
N CYS A 425 0.62 -12.44 10.56
CA CYS A 425 0.53 -11.90 9.19
C CYS A 425 1.86 -12.03 8.45
N GLU A 426 2.99 -11.73 9.09
CA GLU A 426 4.33 -11.91 8.52
C GLU A 426 4.55 -13.35 8.05
N ARG A 427 4.28 -14.32 8.92
CA ARG A 427 4.49 -15.73 8.62
C ARG A 427 3.53 -16.26 7.55
N ILE A 428 2.28 -15.82 7.58
CA ILE A 428 1.32 -16.12 6.50
C ILE A 428 1.86 -15.61 5.16
N LEU A 429 2.25 -14.34 5.08
CA LEU A 429 2.78 -13.76 3.84
C LEU A 429 4.11 -14.39 3.38
N LYS A 430 4.86 -15.02 4.30
CA LYS A 430 6.12 -15.72 4.02
C LYS A 430 5.98 -17.24 3.91
N LYS A 431 4.76 -17.80 3.90
CA LYS A 431 4.50 -19.25 3.84
C LYS A 431 5.17 -20.05 4.98
N GLN A 432 5.08 -19.53 6.20
CA GLN A 432 5.68 -20.13 7.39
C GLN A 432 4.60 -20.54 8.39
N SER A 433 4.82 -21.66 9.08
CA SER A 433 3.93 -22.15 10.15
C SER A 433 3.63 -21.06 11.17
N ILE A 434 2.38 -20.96 11.62
CA ILE A 434 1.92 -20.05 12.68
C ILE A 434 1.61 -20.81 13.98
N LEU A 435 1.71 -22.13 13.99
CA LEU A 435 1.34 -23.00 15.09
C LEU A 435 1.94 -22.57 16.44
N ASP A 436 3.25 -22.35 16.52
CA ASP A 436 3.87 -21.97 17.80
C ASP A 436 3.46 -20.57 18.26
N LEU A 437 3.14 -19.65 17.34
CA LEU A 437 2.65 -18.32 17.68
C LEU A 437 1.24 -18.39 18.23
N VAL A 438 0.36 -19.14 17.56
CA VAL A 438 -1.04 -19.32 18.00
C VAL A 438 -1.06 -20.06 19.35
N GLU A 439 -0.26 -21.11 19.51
CA GLU A 439 -0.14 -21.84 20.78
C GLU A 439 0.30 -20.94 21.93
N LYS A 440 1.34 -20.13 21.73
CA LYS A 440 1.82 -19.18 22.75
C LYS A 440 0.73 -18.17 23.11
N HIS A 441 0.00 -17.68 22.11
CA HIS A 441 -1.04 -16.67 22.27
C HIS A 441 -2.21 -17.14 23.10
N VAL A 442 -2.80 -18.27 22.73
CA VAL A 442 -4.03 -18.74 23.36
C VAL A 442 -3.81 -19.18 24.81
N PHE A 443 -2.59 -19.59 25.15
CA PHE A 443 -2.20 -19.89 26.55
C PHE A 443 -1.73 -18.66 27.34
N HIS A 444 -1.27 -17.61 26.66
CA HIS A 444 -0.90 -16.35 27.30
C HIS A 444 -2.14 -15.55 27.66
N THR A 445 -3.06 -15.41 26.72
CA THR A 445 -4.27 -14.59 26.84
C THR A 445 -5.42 -15.39 27.44
N ASN A 446 -6.31 -14.72 28.17
CA ASN A 446 -7.56 -15.29 28.66
C ASN A 446 -8.65 -15.30 27.57
N ILE A 447 -8.29 -15.70 26.35
CA ILE A 447 -9.26 -15.87 25.27
C ILE A 447 -10.22 -17.01 25.64
N SER A 448 -11.50 -16.75 25.40
CA SER A 448 -12.59 -17.71 25.55
C SER A 448 -12.58 -18.74 24.42
N TYR A 449 -13.73 -19.24 23.99
CA TYR A 449 -13.82 -20.10 22.82
C TYR A 449 -13.32 -19.38 21.55
N PHE A 450 -12.36 -19.97 20.82
CA PHE A 450 -11.66 -19.35 19.68
C PHE A 450 -11.72 -20.21 18.41
N LYS A 451 -12.86 -20.87 18.17
CA LYS A 451 -13.04 -21.79 17.03
C LYS A 451 -12.62 -21.21 15.67
N PRO A 452 -12.95 -19.95 15.28
CA PRO A 452 -12.52 -19.43 13.98
C PRO A 452 -10.99 -19.42 13.80
N LEU A 453 -10.24 -19.01 14.83
CA LEU A 453 -8.77 -19.04 14.79
C LEU A 453 -8.23 -20.48 14.78
N PHE A 454 -8.84 -21.37 15.55
CA PHE A 454 -8.45 -22.78 15.59
C PHE A 454 -8.67 -23.47 14.24
N ASP A 455 -9.84 -23.31 13.62
CA ASP A 455 -10.15 -23.93 12.34
C ASP A 455 -9.25 -23.36 11.23
N MET A 456 -9.00 -22.04 11.21
CA MET A 456 -8.05 -21.43 10.28
C MET A 456 -6.65 -22.00 10.44
N LEU A 457 -6.14 -22.14 11.68
CA LEU A 457 -4.83 -22.74 11.96
C LEU A 457 -4.73 -24.14 11.35
N LEU A 458 -5.73 -24.99 11.57
CA LEU A 458 -5.68 -26.37 11.07
C LEU A 458 -5.61 -26.42 9.55
N ILE A 459 -6.42 -25.60 8.87
CA ILE A 459 -6.45 -25.54 7.41
C ILE A 459 -5.15 -24.95 6.86
N TYR A 460 -4.67 -23.87 7.45
CA TYR A 460 -3.46 -23.19 7.02
C TYR A 460 -2.23 -24.11 7.08
N GLU A 461 -2.04 -24.83 8.19
CA GLU A 461 -0.88 -25.72 8.36
C GLU A 461 -0.93 -26.91 7.38
N LEU A 462 -2.12 -27.45 7.08
CA LEU A 462 -2.28 -28.48 6.05
C LEU A 462 -1.94 -27.94 4.65
N LEU A 463 -2.35 -26.71 4.34
CA LEU A 463 -2.05 -26.08 3.05
C LEU A 463 -0.56 -25.77 2.88
N LEU A 464 0.19 -25.53 3.95
CA LEU A 464 1.64 -25.37 3.89
C LEU A 464 2.38 -26.66 3.49
N ARG A 465 1.79 -27.81 3.77
CA ARG A 465 2.36 -29.15 3.49
C ARG A 465 1.43 -29.96 2.61
N GLU A 466 0.81 -29.32 1.62
CA GLU A 466 -0.15 -29.96 0.73
C GLU A 466 0.46 -31.21 0.08
N GLY A 467 -0.23 -32.35 0.21
CA GLY A 467 0.23 -33.65 -0.27
C GLY A 467 0.94 -34.53 0.78
N ASP A 468 1.29 -33.99 1.96
CA ASP A 468 1.86 -34.77 3.06
C ASP A 468 0.76 -35.47 3.87
N MET A 469 0.42 -36.70 3.45
CA MET A 469 -0.60 -37.51 4.11
C MET A 469 -0.19 -37.93 5.53
N VAL A 470 1.11 -38.11 5.79
CA VAL A 470 1.60 -38.50 7.11
C VAL A 470 1.37 -37.35 8.09
N PHE A 471 1.78 -36.14 7.71
CA PHE A 471 1.56 -34.94 8.52
C PHE A 471 0.07 -34.72 8.83
N LYS A 472 -0.81 -34.92 7.84
CA LYS A 472 -2.25 -34.81 8.04
C LYS A 472 -2.76 -35.78 9.10
N GLU A 473 -2.37 -37.06 9.03
CA GLU A 473 -2.78 -38.08 10.00
C GLU A 473 -2.22 -37.79 11.40
N GLU A 474 -0.99 -37.29 11.51
CA GLU A 474 -0.38 -36.86 12.77
C GLU A 474 -1.13 -35.68 13.39
N GLN A 475 -1.48 -34.67 12.59
CA GLN A 475 -2.28 -33.52 13.03
C GLN A 475 -3.68 -33.94 13.49
N GLU A 476 -4.35 -34.82 12.74
CA GLU A 476 -5.68 -35.35 13.11
C GLU A 476 -5.63 -36.12 14.43
N ALA A 477 -4.61 -36.96 14.63
CA ALA A 477 -4.40 -37.68 15.89
C ALA A 477 -4.13 -36.72 17.06
N ALA A 478 -3.28 -35.71 16.87
CA ALA A 478 -3.00 -34.68 17.87
C ALA A 478 -4.26 -33.91 18.27
N VAL A 479 -5.06 -33.48 17.28
CA VAL A 479 -6.32 -32.77 17.49
C VAL A 479 -7.36 -33.65 18.19
N SER A 480 -7.45 -34.93 17.82
CA SER A 480 -8.35 -35.90 18.46
C SER A 480 -8.02 -36.07 19.94
N LEU A 481 -6.74 -36.34 20.25
CA LEU A 481 -6.26 -36.41 21.64
C LEU A 481 -6.55 -35.10 22.40
N GLY A 482 -6.24 -33.95 21.78
CA GLY A 482 -6.49 -32.64 22.39
C GLY A 482 -7.96 -32.43 22.73
N LYS A 483 -8.88 -32.73 21.81
CA LYS A 483 -10.34 -32.67 22.05
C LYS A 483 -10.76 -33.59 23.20
N CYS A 484 -10.25 -34.82 23.28
CA CYS A 484 -10.53 -35.74 24.38
C CYS A 484 -10.08 -35.17 25.73
N ILE A 485 -8.83 -34.66 25.81
CA ILE A 485 -8.30 -34.02 27.01
C ILE A 485 -9.16 -32.81 27.41
N GLY A 486 -9.45 -31.92 26.46
CA GLY A 486 -10.22 -30.69 26.72
C GLY A 486 -11.62 -30.97 27.23
N ARG A 487 -12.32 -31.98 26.66
CA ARG A 487 -13.64 -32.42 27.14
C ARG A 487 -13.56 -33.00 28.54
N ALA A 488 -12.64 -33.92 28.78
CA ALA A 488 -12.50 -34.59 30.07
C ALA A 488 -12.17 -33.60 31.20
N VAL A 489 -11.20 -32.72 30.97
CA VAL A 489 -10.79 -31.69 31.93
C VAL A 489 -11.90 -30.64 32.14
N GLY A 490 -12.66 -30.30 31.11
CA GLY A 490 -13.78 -29.33 31.22
C GLY A 490 -15.02 -29.92 31.92
N ASN A 491 -15.28 -31.21 31.74
CA ASN A 491 -16.45 -31.89 32.28
C ASN A 491 -16.27 -32.36 33.73
N SER A 492 -15.06 -32.73 34.13
CA SER A 492 -14.78 -33.24 35.46
C SER A 492 -14.71 -32.13 36.52
N ASP A 493 -15.23 -32.38 37.72
CA ASP A 493 -15.08 -31.49 38.88
C ASP A 493 -13.65 -31.45 39.42
N SER A 494 -12.84 -32.49 39.12
CA SER A 494 -11.42 -32.53 39.48
C SER A 494 -10.50 -31.92 38.42
N GLY A 495 -11.04 -31.62 37.22
CA GLY A 495 -10.32 -31.03 36.10
C GLY A 495 -10.11 -29.52 36.26
N LYS A 496 -8.88 -29.05 36.02
CA LYS A 496 -8.51 -27.63 36.10
C LYS A 496 -7.75 -27.20 34.85
N LYS A 497 -7.89 -25.94 34.44
CA LYS A 497 -7.08 -25.34 33.36
C LYS A 497 -5.58 -25.57 33.57
N GLY A 498 -5.12 -25.61 34.84
CA GLY A 498 -3.74 -25.94 35.22
C GLY A 498 -3.22 -27.28 34.72
N ASP A 499 -4.09 -28.26 34.47
CA ASP A 499 -3.72 -29.56 33.90
C ASP A 499 -3.25 -29.43 32.46
N LEU A 500 -3.88 -28.53 31.69
CA LEU A 500 -3.43 -28.19 30.35
C LEU A 500 -2.06 -27.50 30.38
N PHE A 501 -1.82 -26.61 31.36
CA PHE A 501 -0.51 -25.99 31.54
C PHE A 501 0.59 -26.99 31.93
N ALA A 502 0.25 -28.03 32.70
CA ALA A 502 1.20 -29.10 33.04
C ALA A 502 1.63 -29.88 31.79
N LEU A 503 0.66 -30.31 30.97
CA LEU A 503 0.92 -31.00 29.69
C LEU A 503 1.74 -30.14 28.72
N ARG A 504 1.38 -28.84 28.60
CA ARG A 504 2.10 -27.88 27.75
C ARG A 504 3.58 -27.78 28.10
N LYS A 505 3.91 -27.79 29.40
CA LYS A 505 5.28 -27.63 29.93
C LYS A 505 6.20 -28.83 29.67
N CYS A 506 5.66 -29.99 29.30
CA CYS A 506 6.47 -31.18 29.00
C CYS A 506 7.44 -30.89 27.85
N ARG A 507 8.72 -31.22 28.04
CA ARG A 507 9.78 -30.95 27.05
C ARG A 507 10.13 -32.16 26.21
N ARG A 508 9.82 -33.37 26.68
CA ARG A 508 10.07 -34.63 25.98
C ARG A 508 8.79 -35.43 25.83
N LYS A 509 8.74 -36.30 24.82
CA LYS A 509 7.64 -37.23 24.57
C LYS A 509 7.32 -38.10 25.78
N VAL A 510 8.36 -38.64 26.43
CA VAL A 510 8.21 -39.48 27.63
C VAL A 510 7.50 -38.72 28.76
N ASP A 511 7.96 -37.51 29.08
CA ASP A 511 7.33 -36.67 30.11
C ASP A 511 5.86 -36.38 29.79
N PHE A 512 5.55 -36.15 28.51
CA PHE A 512 4.18 -35.90 28.06
C PHE A 512 3.28 -37.12 28.23
N LEU A 513 3.74 -38.30 27.81
CA LEU A 513 3.02 -39.57 28.00
C LEU A 513 2.81 -39.90 29.48
N GLU A 514 3.80 -39.66 30.34
CA GLU A 514 3.65 -39.82 31.79
C GLU A 514 2.59 -38.89 32.37
N GLN A 515 2.58 -37.62 31.96
CA GLN A 515 1.54 -36.68 32.40
C GLN A 515 0.15 -37.07 31.87
N LEU A 516 0.03 -37.58 30.64
CA LEU A 516 -1.22 -38.11 30.11
C LEU A 516 -1.73 -39.29 30.93
N ASN A 517 -0.86 -40.24 31.28
CA ASN A 517 -1.23 -41.39 32.11
C ASN A 517 -1.70 -40.92 33.49
N ARG A 518 -0.99 -39.99 34.14
CA ARG A 518 -1.42 -39.39 35.42
C ARG A 518 -2.78 -38.71 35.30
N LEU A 519 -3.01 -37.99 34.20
CA LEU A 519 -4.28 -37.33 33.94
C LEU A 519 -5.41 -38.37 33.77
N GLN A 520 -5.16 -39.45 33.04
CA GLN A 520 -6.09 -40.56 32.84
C GLN A 520 -6.44 -41.26 34.15
N PHE A 521 -5.47 -41.54 35.01
CA PHE A 521 -5.75 -42.13 36.34
C PHE A 521 -6.62 -41.21 37.20
N ARG A 522 -6.41 -39.90 37.15
CA ARG A 522 -7.16 -38.94 37.97
C ARG A 522 -8.57 -38.64 37.43
N LEU A 523 -8.74 -38.60 36.12
CA LEU A 523 -10.03 -38.35 35.47
C LEU A 523 -10.84 -39.65 35.24
N GLY A 524 -10.21 -40.81 35.40
CA GLY A 524 -10.87 -42.11 35.31
C GLY A 524 -11.54 -42.33 33.96
N ASN A 525 -12.79 -42.80 33.98
CA ASN A 525 -13.56 -43.15 32.79
C ASN A 525 -13.90 -41.95 31.88
N ASP A 526 -13.71 -40.71 32.36
CA ASP A 526 -13.97 -39.51 31.58
C ASP A 526 -12.87 -39.21 30.55
N PHE A 527 -11.70 -39.88 30.65
CA PHE A 527 -10.59 -39.70 29.73
C PHE A 527 -9.99 -41.03 29.28
N LEU A 528 -10.01 -41.29 27.98
CA LEU A 528 -9.28 -42.38 27.34
C LEU A 528 -8.36 -41.80 26.28
N VAL A 529 -7.07 -42.17 26.34
CA VAL A 529 -6.09 -41.78 25.33
C VAL A 529 -6.39 -42.55 24.04
N PRO A 530 -6.56 -41.88 22.88
CA PRO A 530 -6.78 -42.54 21.61
C PRO A 530 -5.61 -43.48 21.24
N LYS A 531 -5.91 -44.62 20.62
CA LYS A 531 -4.92 -45.68 20.33
C LYS A 531 -3.84 -45.20 19.36
N GLU A 532 -4.21 -44.31 18.44
CA GLU A 532 -3.34 -43.75 17.41
C GLU A 532 -2.09 -43.08 18.01
N VAL A 533 -2.21 -42.55 19.24
CA VAL A 533 -1.11 -41.91 19.99
C VAL A 533 -0.02 -42.94 20.34
N TYR A 534 -0.40 -44.17 20.67
CA TYR A 534 0.52 -45.25 20.99
C TYR A 534 0.97 -46.04 19.74
N GLU A 535 0.16 -46.02 18.67
CA GLU A 535 0.40 -46.74 17.41
C GLU A 535 1.35 -46.00 16.45
N GLY A 536 2.13 -45.03 16.95
CA GLY A 536 3.23 -44.42 16.20
C GLY A 536 2.92 -43.07 15.54
N LYS A 537 1.71 -42.50 15.72
CA LYS A 537 1.44 -41.11 15.28
C LYS A 537 2.14 -40.05 16.12
N LEU A 538 2.58 -40.40 17.32
CA LEU A 538 3.44 -39.56 18.16
C LEU A 538 4.86 -40.11 18.17
N THR A 539 5.77 -39.41 17.52
CA THR A 539 7.20 -39.76 17.42
C THR A 539 8.06 -38.74 18.18
N ASP A 540 9.35 -39.01 18.35
CA ASP A 540 10.25 -38.01 18.93
C ASP A 540 10.51 -36.84 17.97
N ASP A 541 10.48 -37.10 16.66
CA ASP A 541 10.72 -36.11 15.61
C ASP A 541 9.54 -35.11 15.49
N ASN A 542 8.30 -35.61 15.57
CA ASN A 542 7.10 -34.76 15.45
C ASN A 542 6.61 -34.20 16.81
N PHE A 543 7.23 -34.60 17.92
CA PHE A 543 6.71 -34.39 19.28
C PHE A 543 6.29 -32.94 19.55
N HIS A 544 7.14 -31.97 19.19
CA HIS A 544 6.88 -30.57 19.50
C HIS A 544 5.65 -30.04 18.77
N GLU A 545 5.53 -30.35 17.48
CA GLU A 545 4.41 -29.93 16.64
C GLU A 545 3.12 -30.67 17.04
N PHE A 546 3.19 -31.99 17.22
CA PHE A 546 2.08 -32.79 17.72
C PHE A 546 1.54 -32.24 19.04
N LYS A 547 2.43 -31.96 20.00
CA LYS A 547 2.05 -31.38 21.28
C LYS A 547 1.36 -30.03 21.10
N GLN A 548 1.86 -29.16 20.23
CA GLN A 548 1.25 -27.85 20.01
C GLN A 548 -0.17 -27.97 19.45
N PHE A 549 -0.40 -28.79 18.42
CA PHE A 549 -1.76 -29.04 17.90
C PHE A 549 -2.67 -29.60 18.98
N CYS A 550 -2.19 -30.59 19.74
CA CYS A 550 -2.91 -31.20 20.85
C CYS A 550 -3.32 -30.15 21.90
N MET A 551 -2.39 -29.29 22.32
CA MET A 551 -2.64 -28.30 23.36
C MET A 551 -3.59 -27.19 22.91
N VAL A 552 -3.49 -26.71 21.67
CA VAL A 552 -4.42 -25.72 21.12
C VAL A 552 -5.83 -26.30 21.03
N ALA A 553 -5.97 -27.53 20.53
CA ALA A 553 -7.24 -28.23 20.45
C ALA A 553 -7.86 -28.47 21.84
N ALA A 554 -7.04 -28.87 22.82
CA ALA A 554 -7.47 -29.10 24.20
C ALA A 554 -7.98 -27.82 24.85
N LEU A 555 -7.27 -26.70 24.70
CA LEU A 555 -7.69 -25.44 25.29
C LEU A 555 -8.98 -24.90 24.65
N ASN A 556 -9.09 -24.93 23.32
CA ASN A 556 -10.31 -24.50 22.63
C ASN A 556 -11.53 -25.32 23.10
N THR A 557 -11.36 -26.63 23.22
CA THR A 557 -12.42 -27.56 23.65
C THR A 557 -12.79 -27.37 25.12
N TYR A 558 -11.79 -27.19 25.99
CA TYR A 558 -12.00 -26.87 27.40
C TYR A 558 -12.80 -25.57 27.57
N ASN A 559 -12.44 -24.52 26.82
CA ASN A 559 -13.14 -23.23 26.84
C ASN A 559 -14.59 -23.36 26.35
N ALA A 560 -14.86 -24.18 25.34
CA ALA A 560 -16.22 -24.46 24.88
C ALA A 560 -17.08 -25.06 26.00
N VAL A 561 -16.61 -26.17 26.59
CA VAL A 561 -17.34 -26.91 27.64
C VAL A 561 -17.57 -26.05 28.88
N THR A 562 -16.56 -25.31 29.32
CA THR A 562 -16.67 -24.44 30.51
C THR A 562 -17.63 -23.27 30.27
N SER A 563 -17.63 -22.67 29.06
CA SER A 563 -18.57 -21.62 28.71
C SER A 563 -20.02 -22.10 28.72
N GLU A 564 -20.30 -23.30 28.23
CA GLU A 564 -21.64 -23.91 28.27
C GLU A 564 -22.11 -24.20 29.70
N LYS A 565 -21.21 -24.72 30.55
CA LYS A 565 -21.52 -24.95 31.97
C LYS A 565 -21.87 -23.65 32.69
N ASN A 566 -21.14 -22.56 32.43
CA ASN A 566 -21.42 -21.26 33.05
C ASN A 566 -22.77 -20.70 32.60
N LYS A 567 -23.09 -20.76 31.30
CA LYS A 567 -24.43 -20.36 30.78
C LYS A 567 -25.57 -21.14 31.42
N LYS A 568 -25.40 -22.46 31.60
CA LYS A 568 -26.41 -23.32 32.28
C LYS A 568 -26.56 -23.02 33.77
N LYS A 569 -25.52 -22.49 34.42
CA LYS A 569 -25.57 -22.06 35.83
C LYS A 569 -26.23 -20.69 35.99
N GLU A 570 -26.05 -19.78 35.04
CA GLU A 570 -26.69 -18.45 35.05
C GLU A 570 -28.18 -18.50 34.69
N ALA A 571 -28.61 -19.51 33.95
CA ALA A 571 -30.02 -19.74 33.59
C ALA A 571 -30.83 -20.49 34.66
N LYS A 572 -30.19 -20.96 35.73
CA LYS A 572 -30.82 -21.59 36.90
C LYS A 572 -30.79 -20.63 38.08
#